data_AF-A0A1L7I799-F1
#
_entry.id   AF-A0A1L7I799-F1
#
_cell.length_a   1.000
_cell.length_b   1.000
_cell.length_c   1.000
_cell.angle_alpha   90.00
_cell.angle_beta   90.00
_cell.angle_gamma   90.00
#
_symmetry.space_group_name_H-M   'P 1'
#
loop_
_entity.id
_entity.type
_entity.pdbx_description
1 polymer ?
#
loop_
_entity_poly.entity_id
_entity_poly.type
_entity_poly.pdbx_seq_one_letter_code
_entity_poly.pdbx_strand_id
1 'polypeptide(L)'
;MKKISILALLAAMLLSSFSAEGQILKKLKKSAERAAERTILNRTDREVSKKTDAAIDSVLTKKEPQNANTSSQKNPETLESPAESSSSLYQNFDFVPGDKILVFDNFSADNPGDFPAKWDTNGSGEVVNLSNSNDKWLMLANKSSYLPHTQKLPAEYTIEFDLQARGLTTKTSSQAMLELWFDAENGYRKAATSSSVMIPFCLFIDPGIQVRKNSNGQQEIYNKIENDIRDVIQNQFHVSVAVNKTRLRVWLNEEKTVDVPRLLNEGKASYFKLYPRGFNDNSEQLLITNFKIAEGGVDLRNKLLTEGSFSTTGILFDSGSDVIKPESYGVLKTIAEALGDGELNIQIIGHTDSDGETAFNQQLSEKRAASVKSKLVQDFGISAQRITTSGKGESLPVASNDDAAGKAQNRRVEFVKI
;
A
#
# COMPACT_ATOMS: atom_id res chain seq x y z
N MET A 1 74.55 9.04 -33.46
CA MET A 1 73.60 8.03 -32.94
C MET A 1 72.56 8.57 -31.94
N LYS A 2 72.18 9.87 -31.96
CA LYS A 2 71.17 10.43 -31.02
C LYS A 2 69.86 10.93 -31.64
N LYS A 3 69.72 10.94 -32.98
CA LYS A 3 68.50 11.41 -33.68
C LYS A 3 67.53 10.30 -34.10
N ILE A 4 67.97 9.04 -34.11
CA ILE A 4 67.12 7.90 -34.51
C ILE A 4 66.26 7.39 -33.33
N SER A 5 66.70 7.56 -32.08
CA SER A 5 65.95 7.12 -30.90
C SER A 5 64.75 8.00 -30.52
N ILE A 6 64.72 9.27 -30.96
CA ILE A 6 63.62 10.20 -30.63
C ILE A 6 62.43 10.01 -31.58
N LEU A 7 62.68 9.68 -32.85
CA LEU A 7 61.62 9.41 -33.82
C LEU A 7 60.88 8.09 -33.53
N ALA A 8 61.59 7.09 -33.02
CA ALA A 8 61.00 5.80 -32.61
C ALA A 8 60.13 5.94 -31.34
N LEU A 9 60.50 6.82 -30.41
CA LEU A 9 59.69 7.10 -29.21
C LEU A 9 58.41 7.91 -29.53
N LEU A 10 58.48 8.85 -30.48
CA LEU A 10 57.32 9.63 -30.94
C LEU A 10 56.34 8.78 -31.77
N ALA A 11 56.84 7.84 -32.57
CA ALA A 11 55.99 6.88 -33.29
C ALA A 11 55.29 5.88 -32.35
N ALA A 12 55.95 5.46 -31.26
CA ALA A 12 55.35 4.59 -30.25
C ALA A 12 54.27 5.31 -29.41
N MET A 13 54.41 6.61 -29.13
CA MET A 13 53.38 7.42 -28.45
C MET A 13 52.16 7.72 -29.33
N LEU A 14 52.30 7.79 -30.66
CA LEU A 14 51.18 7.99 -31.59
C LEU A 14 50.38 6.70 -31.85
N LEU A 15 50.98 5.52 -31.65
CA LEU A 15 50.29 4.23 -31.78
C LEU A 15 49.52 3.81 -30.51
N SER A 16 49.79 4.43 -29.35
CA SER A 16 49.01 4.21 -28.12
C SER A 16 47.70 5.01 -28.03
N SER A 17 47.47 5.95 -28.96
CA SER A 17 46.28 6.82 -28.96
C SER A 17 45.07 6.20 -29.67
N PHE A 18 45.28 5.23 -30.57
CA PHE A 18 44.21 4.61 -31.35
C PHE A 18 43.33 3.61 -30.58
N SER A 19 43.75 3.15 -29.40
CA SER A 19 42.96 2.25 -28.55
C SER A 19 41.90 3.00 -27.70
N ALA A 20 42.11 4.30 -27.44
CA ALA A 20 41.19 5.13 -26.68
C ALA A 20 39.96 5.56 -27.51
N GLU A 21 40.14 5.82 -28.80
CA GLU A 21 39.05 6.24 -29.70
C GLU A 21 38.06 5.11 -30.01
N GLY A 22 38.52 3.86 -30.12
CA GLY A 22 37.65 2.70 -30.32
C GLY A 22 36.74 2.39 -29.11
N GLN A 23 37.17 2.73 -27.89
CA GLN A 23 36.38 2.54 -26.68
C GLN A 23 35.34 3.64 -26.50
N ILE A 24 35.66 4.87 -26.92
CA ILE A 24 34.73 6.01 -26.94
C ILE A 24 33.66 5.81 -28.01
N LEU A 25 34.03 5.39 -29.23
CA LEU A 25 33.07 5.07 -30.30
C LEU A 25 32.12 3.93 -29.92
N LYS A 26 32.62 2.89 -29.23
CA LYS A 26 31.76 1.80 -28.69
C LYS A 26 30.79 2.30 -27.62
N LYS A 27 31.21 3.24 -26.76
CA LYS A 27 30.32 3.86 -25.74
C LYS A 27 29.27 4.76 -26.38
N LEU A 28 29.64 5.56 -27.39
CA LEU A 28 28.72 6.41 -28.14
C LEU A 28 27.68 5.59 -28.90
N LYS A 29 28.09 4.50 -29.57
CA LYS A 29 27.17 3.58 -30.26
C LYS A 29 26.16 2.95 -29.29
N LYS A 30 26.62 2.42 -28.15
CA LYS A 30 25.73 1.88 -27.11
C LYS A 30 24.80 2.93 -26.51
N SER A 31 25.24 4.17 -26.38
CA SER A 31 24.41 5.27 -25.90
C SER A 31 23.32 5.65 -26.92
N ALA A 32 23.65 5.65 -28.21
CA ALA A 32 22.70 5.90 -29.29
C ALA A 32 21.67 4.77 -29.42
N GLU A 33 22.08 3.50 -29.31
CA GLU A 33 21.19 2.33 -29.29
C GLU A 33 20.19 2.41 -28.12
N ARG A 34 20.67 2.74 -26.91
CA ARG A 34 19.79 2.93 -25.73
C ARG A 34 18.84 4.11 -25.87
N ALA A 35 19.26 5.19 -26.53
CA ALA A 35 18.40 6.34 -26.81
C ALA A 35 17.31 5.99 -27.84
N ALA A 36 17.65 5.18 -28.86
CA ALA A 36 16.69 4.66 -29.82
C ALA A 36 15.70 3.69 -29.15
N GLU A 37 16.16 2.75 -28.33
CA GLU A 37 15.32 1.84 -27.55
C GLU A 37 14.36 2.58 -26.63
N ARG A 38 14.83 3.60 -25.90
CA ARG A 38 13.97 4.46 -25.06
C ARG A 38 12.92 5.20 -25.88
N THR A 39 13.27 5.65 -27.08
CA THR A 39 12.33 6.35 -27.97
C THR A 39 11.27 5.40 -28.54
N ILE A 40 11.65 4.15 -28.83
CA ILE A 40 10.73 3.10 -29.27
C ILE A 40 9.79 2.72 -28.13
N LEU A 41 10.32 2.43 -26.92
CA LEU A 41 9.50 2.12 -25.74
C LEU A 41 8.51 3.24 -25.42
N ASN A 42 8.95 4.50 -25.44
CA ASN A 42 8.06 5.64 -25.20
C ASN A 42 6.98 5.80 -26.29
N ARG A 43 7.25 5.39 -27.55
CA ARG A 43 6.24 5.37 -28.62
C ARG A 43 5.27 4.20 -28.45
N THR A 44 5.77 3.02 -28.10
CA THR A 44 4.94 1.84 -27.81
C THR A 44 4.02 2.09 -26.63
N ASP A 45 4.53 2.64 -25.52
CA ASP A 45 3.72 2.98 -24.33
C ASP A 45 2.66 4.03 -24.65
N ARG A 46 2.98 5.03 -25.49
CA ARG A 46 2.00 6.03 -25.95
C ARG A 46 0.92 5.44 -26.86
N GLU A 47 1.27 4.49 -27.74
CA GLU A 47 0.27 3.83 -28.58
C GLU A 47 -0.61 2.86 -27.80
N VAL A 48 -0.04 2.17 -26.79
CA VAL A 48 -0.81 1.33 -25.88
C VAL A 48 -1.76 2.20 -25.06
N SER A 49 -1.29 3.29 -24.45
CA SER A 49 -2.16 4.24 -23.71
C SER A 49 -3.29 4.78 -24.58
N LYS A 50 -3.01 5.24 -25.80
CA LYS A 50 -4.04 5.74 -26.71
C LYS A 50 -5.09 4.70 -27.09
N LYS A 51 -4.68 3.43 -27.24
CA LYS A 51 -5.63 2.33 -27.53
C LYS A 51 -6.46 1.95 -26.31
N THR A 52 -5.86 1.99 -25.11
CA THR A 52 -6.57 1.78 -23.85
C THR A 52 -7.57 2.90 -23.58
N ASP A 53 -7.17 4.16 -23.76
CA ASP A 53 -8.04 5.33 -23.57
C ASP A 53 -9.20 5.34 -24.57
N ALA A 54 -8.94 5.01 -25.84
CA ALA A 54 -10.00 4.87 -26.85
C ALA A 54 -10.96 3.70 -26.58
N ALA A 55 -10.46 2.60 -26.00
CA ALA A 55 -11.30 1.49 -25.57
C ALA A 55 -12.19 1.89 -24.38
N ILE A 56 -11.66 2.64 -23.42
CA ILE A 56 -12.40 3.16 -22.25
C ILE A 56 -13.49 4.15 -22.68
N ASP A 57 -13.19 5.10 -23.57
CA ASP A 57 -14.18 6.06 -24.09
C ASP A 57 -15.32 5.38 -24.86
N SER A 58 -15.03 4.28 -25.56
CA SER A 58 -16.05 3.50 -26.27
C SER A 58 -17.02 2.75 -25.35
N VAL A 59 -16.57 2.46 -24.11
CA VAL A 59 -17.38 1.82 -23.07
C VAL A 59 -18.22 2.85 -22.31
N LEU A 60 -17.69 4.05 -22.08
CA LEU A 60 -18.36 5.12 -21.34
C LEU A 60 -19.47 5.83 -22.13
N THR A 61 -19.44 5.82 -23.45
CA THR A 61 -20.37 6.60 -24.30
C THR A 61 -21.68 5.90 -24.66
N LYS A 62 -21.98 4.70 -24.13
CA LYS A 62 -23.25 4.00 -24.36
C LYS A 62 -24.14 3.93 -23.12
N LYS A 63 -24.89 5.02 -22.86
CA LYS A 63 -26.36 5.05 -22.65
C LYS A 63 -26.79 6.28 -21.84
N GLU A 64 -27.51 7.19 -22.49
CA GLU A 64 -28.68 7.88 -21.94
C GLU A 64 -29.65 8.21 -23.08
N PRO A 65 -30.96 7.96 -22.93
CA PRO A 65 -31.98 8.72 -23.63
C PRO A 65 -32.61 9.76 -22.68
N GLN A 66 -32.66 10.99 -23.17
CA GLN A 66 -33.38 12.13 -22.58
C GLN A 66 -34.90 11.93 -22.61
N ASN A 67 -35.62 12.46 -21.62
CA ASN A 67 -36.84 13.22 -21.88
C ASN A 67 -37.33 14.15 -20.74
N ALA A 68 -37.54 15.40 -21.16
CA ALA A 68 -38.25 16.59 -20.68
C ALA A 68 -39.25 16.58 -19.50
N ASN A 69 -39.04 17.59 -18.62
CA ASN A 69 -39.97 18.58 -18.02
C ASN A 69 -41.42 18.21 -17.65
N THR A 70 -41.77 18.39 -16.36
CA THR A 70 -42.79 19.40 -15.93
C THR A 70 -42.64 19.78 -14.45
N SER A 71 -42.92 21.04 -14.15
CA SER A 71 -42.88 21.74 -12.86
C SER A 71 -44.07 21.44 -11.94
N SER A 72 -43.86 21.36 -10.61
CA SER A 72 -44.40 22.30 -9.59
C SER A 72 -44.53 21.71 -8.17
N GLN A 73 -44.22 22.59 -7.20
CA GLN A 73 -44.69 22.69 -5.81
C GLN A 73 -44.03 21.88 -4.67
N LYS A 74 -43.45 22.68 -3.75
CA LYS A 74 -42.94 22.34 -2.41
C LYS A 74 -44.09 22.09 -1.42
N ASN A 75 -43.89 21.13 -0.53
CA ASN A 75 -44.05 21.34 0.92
C ASN A 75 -43.18 20.33 1.72
N PRO A 76 -42.83 20.62 2.99
CA PRO A 76 -41.65 20.07 3.64
C PRO A 76 -41.99 18.90 4.58
N GLU A 77 -41.38 17.74 4.35
CA GLU A 77 -41.33 16.64 5.32
C GLU A 77 -39.92 16.05 5.40
N THR A 78 -39.42 16.04 6.64
CA THR A 78 -38.45 15.08 7.22
C THR A 78 -37.30 14.59 6.34
N LEU A 79 -36.10 15.14 6.60
CA LEU A 79 -34.83 14.60 6.13
C LEU A 79 -34.50 13.29 6.87
N GLU A 80 -35.05 12.18 6.39
CA GLU A 80 -34.34 10.92 6.42
C GLU A 80 -33.41 10.90 5.20
N SER A 81 -32.10 10.81 5.43
CA SER A 81 -31.10 10.73 4.36
C SER A 81 -31.10 9.31 3.77
N PRO A 82 -31.32 9.13 2.46
CA PRO A 82 -31.16 7.81 1.83
C PRO A 82 -29.68 7.45 1.73
N ALA A 83 -29.38 6.18 2.01
CA ALA A 83 -28.08 5.55 1.82
C ALA A 83 -27.75 5.35 0.33
N GLU A 84 -27.52 6.45 -0.39
CA GLU A 84 -26.95 6.41 -1.74
C GLU A 84 -25.54 7.03 -1.75
N SER A 85 -24.59 6.30 -2.34
CA SER A 85 -23.22 6.68 -2.76
C SER A 85 -21.99 6.28 -1.92
N SER A 86 -22.07 5.37 -0.94
CA SER A 86 -20.82 4.77 -0.41
C SER A 86 -20.18 3.80 -1.40
N SER A 87 -20.97 3.08 -2.23
CA SER A 87 -20.44 2.09 -3.17
C SER A 87 -19.63 2.68 -4.34
N SER A 88 -19.96 3.88 -4.82
CA SER A 88 -19.21 4.53 -5.92
C SER A 88 -17.83 5.05 -5.48
N LEU A 89 -17.65 5.38 -4.19
CA LEU A 89 -16.37 5.85 -3.64
C LEU A 89 -15.33 4.73 -3.58
N TYR A 90 -15.75 3.49 -3.31
CA TYR A 90 -14.85 2.34 -3.16
C TYR A 90 -14.44 1.67 -4.48
N GLN A 91 -15.06 2.01 -5.62
CA GLN A 91 -14.70 1.42 -6.93
C GLN A 91 -13.25 1.73 -7.37
N ASN A 92 -12.69 2.82 -6.88
CA ASN A 92 -11.34 3.27 -7.21
C ASN A 92 -10.26 2.74 -6.26
N PHE A 93 -10.65 2.15 -5.13
CA PHE A 93 -9.70 1.56 -4.20
C PHE A 93 -9.16 0.24 -4.76
N ASP A 94 -7.86 0.22 -5.03
CA ASP A 94 -7.17 -0.84 -5.76
C ASP A 94 -6.01 -1.46 -4.96
N PHE A 95 -5.94 -1.20 -3.65
CA PHE A 95 -4.94 -1.82 -2.80
C PHE A 95 -5.31 -3.28 -2.52
N VAL A 96 -4.35 -4.18 -2.77
CA VAL A 96 -4.46 -5.60 -2.48
C VAL A 96 -3.33 -5.96 -1.50
N PRO A 97 -3.64 -6.28 -0.24
CA PRO A 97 -2.65 -6.67 0.75
C PRO A 97 -2.02 -8.03 0.41
N GLY A 98 -0.80 -8.22 0.90
CA GLY A 98 -0.10 -9.49 0.84
C GLY A 98 -0.80 -10.60 1.64
N ASP A 99 -0.68 -11.84 1.19
CA ASP A 99 -1.34 -13.00 1.83
C ASP A 99 -0.49 -13.64 2.94
N LYS A 100 0.83 -13.47 2.88
CA LYS A 100 1.78 -13.99 3.87
C LYS A 100 2.35 -12.87 4.74
N ILE A 101 1.91 -12.84 5.99
CA ILE A 101 2.38 -11.87 6.98
C ILE A 101 3.86 -12.12 7.31
N LEU A 102 4.68 -11.08 7.16
CA LEU A 102 6.10 -11.07 7.52
C LEU A 102 6.31 -10.42 8.90
N VAL A 103 5.54 -9.37 9.19
CA VAL A 103 5.54 -8.64 10.45
C VAL A 103 4.09 -8.30 10.79
N PHE A 104 3.71 -8.52 12.05
CA PHE A 104 2.46 -8.01 12.59
C PHE A 104 2.64 -7.60 14.04
N ASP A 105 2.16 -6.40 14.37
CA ASP A 105 2.13 -5.90 15.72
C ASP A 105 0.95 -4.95 15.95
N ASN A 106 0.08 -5.31 16.88
CA ASN A 106 -1.00 -4.47 17.40
C ASN A 106 -0.73 -3.99 18.83
N PHE A 107 0.50 -4.20 19.33
CA PHE A 107 0.97 -3.78 20.65
C PHE A 107 0.23 -4.40 21.83
N SER A 108 -0.68 -5.35 21.59
CA SER A 108 -1.52 -5.97 22.63
C SER A 108 -0.72 -6.69 23.72
N ALA A 109 0.46 -7.22 23.36
CA ALA A 109 1.36 -7.94 24.24
C ALA A 109 2.22 -7.03 25.14
N ASP A 110 2.35 -5.74 24.81
CA ASP A 110 3.21 -4.79 25.50
C ASP A 110 2.45 -4.06 26.61
N ASN A 111 3.11 -3.70 27.72
CA ASN A 111 2.46 -2.93 28.77
C ASN A 111 2.37 -1.45 28.39
N PRO A 112 1.28 -0.75 28.74
CA PRO A 112 1.24 0.70 28.62
C PRO A 112 2.40 1.36 29.39
N GLY A 113 3.10 2.30 28.75
CA GLY A 113 4.31 2.96 29.25
C GLY A 113 5.62 2.32 28.78
N ASP A 114 5.58 1.07 28.30
CA ASP A 114 6.77 0.40 27.77
C ASP A 114 6.96 0.74 26.28
N PHE A 115 8.21 0.75 25.82
CA PHE A 115 8.51 0.70 24.40
C PHE A 115 8.35 -0.75 23.91
N PRO A 116 7.69 -1.00 22.77
CA PRO A 116 7.30 -2.35 22.37
C PRO A 116 8.50 -3.22 22.00
N ALA A 117 8.47 -4.49 22.42
CA ALA A 117 9.62 -5.39 22.35
C ALA A 117 10.01 -5.81 20.92
N LYS A 118 9.09 -5.68 19.95
CA LYS A 118 9.28 -6.05 18.53
C LYS A 118 9.78 -4.90 17.65
N TRP A 119 10.19 -3.81 18.27
CA TRP A 119 10.63 -2.61 17.59
C TRP A 119 11.96 -2.14 18.15
N ASP A 120 12.70 -1.40 17.33
CA ASP A 120 13.86 -0.63 17.75
C ASP A 120 13.60 0.86 17.52
N THR A 121 14.17 1.71 18.38
CA THR A 121 14.23 3.15 18.17
C THR A 121 15.56 3.73 18.61
N ASN A 122 15.95 4.89 18.06
CA ASN A 122 17.08 5.69 18.55
C ASN A 122 16.66 6.90 19.39
N GLY A 123 15.38 7.00 19.75
CA GLY A 123 14.85 8.02 20.61
C GLY A 123 14.03 7.41 21.74
N SER A 124 12.77 7.84 21.85
CA SER A 124 11.82 7.34 22.84
C SER A 124 10.53 6.91 22.15
N GLY A 125 9.60 6.37 22.91
CA GLY A 125 8.25 6.02 22.49
C GLY A 125 7.63 5.16 23.57
N GLU A 126 6.32 5.04 23.56
CA GLU A 126 5.64 4.21 24.54
C GLU A 126 4.31 3.70 23.98
N VAL A 127 3.93 2.52 24.44
CA VAL A 127 2.59 2.01 24.21
C VAL A 127 1.62 2.73 25.13
N VAL A 128 0.49 3.18 24.60
CA VAL A 128 -0.55 3.88 25.35
C VAL A 128 -1.92 3.28 25.05
N ASN A 129 -2.84 3.46 25.99
CA ASN A 129 -4.26 3.21 25.77
C ASN A 129 -4.97 4.51 25.40
N LEU A 130 -5.86 4.46 24.42
CA LEU A 130 -6.75 5.58 24.12
C LEU A 130 -8.10 5.36 24.81
N SER A 131 -8.66 6.40 25.41
CA SER A 131 -9.91 6.29 26.20
C SER A 131 -11.13 5.83 25.39
N ASN A 132 -11.05 5.94 24.06
CA ASN A 132 -12.11 5.62 23.11
C ASN A 132 -11.79 4.38 22.24
N SER A 133 -10.72 3.64 22.54
CA SER A 133 -10.34 2.43 21.80
C SER A 133 -9.91 1.33 22.77
N ASN A 134 -10.25 0.08 22.44
CA ASN A 134 -9.73 -1.08 23.14
C ASN A 134 -8.32 -1.48 22.63
N ASP A 135 -7.85 -0.86 21.56
CA ASP A 135 -6.55 -1.11 20.97
C ASP A 135 -5.45 -0.38 21.73
N LYS A 136 -4.28 -1.00 21.78
CA LYS A 136 -3.04 -0.38 22.24
C LYS A 136 -2.36 0.32 21.07
N TRP A 137 -1.75 1.47 21.35
CA TRP A 137 -1.15 2.33 20.34
C TRP A 137 0.29 2.64 20.70
N LEU A 138 1.20 2.53 19.74
CA LEU A 138 2.56 3.03 19.91
C LEU A 138 2.58 4.54 19.63
N MET A 139 2.86 5.34 20.66
CA MET A 139 3.11 6.77 20.54
C MET A 139 4.56 7.03 20.12
N LEU A 140 4.71 7.77 19.01
CA LEU A 140 5.99 8.10 18.40
C LEU A 140 6.46 9.48 18.87
N ALA A 141 7.64 9.52 19.50
CA ALA A 141 8.38 10.73 19.81
C ALA A 141 8.99 11.35 18.54
N ASN A 142 8.96 12.68 18.47
CA ASN A 142 9.48 13.45 17.36
C ASN A 142 10.99 13.24 17.15
N LYS A 143 11.44 13.30 15.88
CA LYS A 143 12.84 13.16 15.45
C LYS A 143 13.50 11.84 15.86
N SER A 144 12.70 10.79 15.96
CA SER A 144 13.15 9.44 16.28
C SER A 144 12.83 8.50 15.12
N SER A 145 13.70 7.53 14.88
CA SER A 145 13.48 6.47 13.90
C SER A 145 12.85 5.26 14.58
N TYR A 146 11.84 4.67 13.97
CA TYR A 146 11.19 3.45 14.46
C TYR A 146 11.33 2.36 13.41
N LEU A 147 11.91 1.23 13.84
CA LEU A 147 12.26 0.12 12.99
C LEU A 147 11.52 -1.11 13.51
N PRO A 148 10.54 -1.67 12.78
CA PRO A 148 9.98 -2.95 13.15
C PRO A 148 11.05 -4.04 13.00
N HIS A 149 11.07 -5.00 13.91
CA HIS A 149 11.94 -6.17 13.77
C HIS A 149 11.49 -6.97 12.54
N THR A 150 12.29 -6.91 11.49
CA THR A 150 12.01 -7.58 10.23
C THR A 150 13.27 -8.19 9.64
N GLN A 151 13.10 -9.31 8.95
CA GLN A 151 14.09 -9.75 7.99
C GLN A 151 14.10 -8.81 6.77
N LYS A 152 15.09 -9.00 5.89
CA LYS A 152 15.16 -8.28 4.64
C LYS A 152 13.86 -8.48 3.83
N LEU A 153 13.18 -7.37 3.52
CA LEU A 153 11.94 -7.41 2.78
C LEU A 153 12.15 -7.87 1.32
N PRO A 154 11.18 -8.62 0.75
CA PRO A 154 11.23 -9.08 -0.63
C PRO A 154 11.12 -7.90 -1.63
N ALA A 155 11.20 -8.20 -2.94
CA ALA A 155 11.08 -7.17 -3.98
C ALA A 155 9.66 -6.60 -4.10
N GLU A 156 8.66 -7.36 -3.65
CA GLU A 156 7.26 -7.00 -3.67
C GLU A 156 6.65 -7.29 -2.30
N TYR A 157 6.08 -6.28 -1.66
CA TYR A 157 5.46 -6.38 -0.33
C TYR A 157 4.44 -5.27 -0.14
N THR A 158 3.65 -5.41 0.90
CA THR A 158 2.65 -4.44 1.33
C THR A 158 2.89 -4.06 2.79
N ILE A 159 2.54 -2.83 3.15
CA ILE A 159 2.57 -2.34 4.53
C ILE A 159 1.22 -1.71 4.82
N GLU A 160 0.69 -1.99 6.01
CA GLU A 160 -0.57 -1.44 6.51
C GLU A 160 -0.39 -1.04 7.97
N PHE A 161 -1.01 0.07 8.38
CA PHE A 161 -1.15 0.45 9.79
C PHE A 161 -2.20 1.53 9.95
N ASP A 162 -2.80 1.60 11.13
CA ASP A 162 -3.69 2.70 11.51
C ASP A 162 -2.87 3.81 12.15
N LEU A 163 -3.27 5.06 11.88
CA LEU A 163 -2.59 6.24 12.38
C LEU A 163 -3.59 7.21 13.01
N GLN A 164 -3.18 7.84 14.11
CA GLN A 164 -3.91 8.94 14.71
C GLN A 164 -2.96 10.04 15.17
N ALA A 165 -3.26 11.28 14.82
CA ALA A 165 -2.61 12.47 15.38
C ALA A 165 -3.55 13.17 16.36
N ARG A 166 -3.02 13.67 17.48
CA ARG A 166 -3.78 14.39 18.50
C ARG A 166 -3.12 15.71 18.83
N GLY A 167 -3.93 16.69 19.21
CA GLY A 167 -3.44 18.02 19.60
C GLY A 167 -2.97 18.89 18.44
N LEU A 168 -3.26 18.49 17.20
CA LEU A 168 -2.99 19.32 16.02
C LEU A 168 -3.79 20.63 16.09
N THR A 169 -3.16 21.72 15.70
CA THR A 169 -3.80 23.04 15.62
C THR A 169 -3.34 23.76 14.36
N THR A 170 -3.91 24.93 14.08
CA THR A 170 -3.39 25.83 13.04
C THR A 170 -1.99 26.37 13.34
N LYS A 171 -1.43 26.12 14.54
CA LYS A 171 -0.05 26.42 14.90
C LYS A 171 0.91 25.24 14.71
N THR A 172 0.40 24.06 14.35
CA THR A 172 1.24 22.91 14.03
C THR A 172 2.16 23.25 12.86
N SER A 173 3.45 22.93 13.03
CA SER A 173 4.50 23.30 12.10
C SER A 173 4.21 22.83 10.67
N SER A 174 4.55 23.65 9.67
CA SER A 174 4.55 23.22 8.26
C SER A 174 5.59 22.12 7.96
N GLN A 175 6.48 21.86 8.92
CA GLN A 175 7.47 20.78 8.89
C GLN A 175 7.03 19.54 9.68
N ALA A 176 5.84 19.55 10.29
CA ALA A 176 5.25 18.38 10.95
C ALA A 176 4.91 17.33 9.89
N MET A 177 5.67 16.24 9.87
CA MET A 177 5.61 15.20 8.84
C MET A 177 5.86 13.84 9.47
N LEU A 178 5.09 12.82 9.07
CA LEU A 178 5.52 11.43 9.22
C LEU A 178 6.25 11.03 7.94
N GLU A 179 7.54 10.70 8.05
CA GLU A 179 8.27 10.13 6.92
C GLU A 179 8.24 8.59 6.96
N LEU A 180 7.85 8.00 5.85
CA LEU A 180 7.95 6.58 5.55
C LEU A 180 9.26 6.36 4.78
N TRP A 181 10.23 5.67 5.37
CA TRP A 181 11.55 5.42 4.76
C TRP A 181 11.66 4.00 4.22
N PHE A 182 12.17 3.90 2.99
CA PHE A 182 12.44 2.65 2.28
C PHE A 182 13.94 2.58 2.00
N ASP A 183 14.65 1.83 2.83
CA ASP A 183 16.12 1.84 2.91
C ASP A 183 16.73 0.49 2.58
N ALA A 184 17.99 0.52 2.12
CA ALA A 184 18.77 -0.68 1.85
C ALA A 184 19.34 -1.32 3.12
N GLU A 185 19.41 -0.55 4.20
CA GLU A 185 20.11 -0.87 5.44
C GLU A 185 19.20 -0.70 6.65
N ASN A 186 19.30 -1.60 7.62
CA ASN A 186 18.51 -1.58 8.85
C ASN A 186 19.14 -0.71 9.95
N GLY A 187 19.57 0.50 9.62
CA GLY A 187 20.18 1.45 10.56
C GLY A 187 19.23 2.58 10.99
N TYR A 188 19.51 3.23 12.11
CA TYR A 188 18.69 4.34 12.62
C TYR A 188 18.74 5.62 11.77
N ARG A 189 19.73 5.77 10.90
CA ARG A 189 19.86 6.92 10.00
C ARG A 189 19.35 6.54 8.62
N LYS A 190 18.80 7.53 7.91
CA LYS A 190 18.40 7.39 6.51
C LYS A 190 19.62 7.05 5.65
N ALA A 191 19.52 6.00 4.86
CA ALA A 191 20.62 5.59 3.99
C ALA A 191 20.90 6.63 2.88
N ALA A 192 22.14 6.69 2.39
CA ALA A 192 22.52 7.56 1.27
C ALA A 192 21.76 7.20 -0.02
N THR A 193 21.40 5.92 -0.17
CA THR A 193 20.49 5.42 -1.21
C THR A 193 19.20 5.02 -0.52
N SER A 194 18.19 5.86 -0.64
CA SER A 194 16.93 5.75 0.10
C SER A 194 15.79 6.35 -0.70
N SER A 195 14.58 5.92 -0.39
CA SER A 195 13.36 6.52 -0.89
C SER A 195 12.43 6.83 0.27
N SER A 196 11.59 7.86 0.15
CA SER A 196 10.63 8.17 1.19
C SER A 196 9.38 8.86 0.68
N VAL A 197 8.29 8.65 1.43
CA VAL A 197 7.05 9.41 1.35
C VAL A 197 6.91 10.20 2.65
N MET A 198 6.53 11.47 2.58
CA MET A 198 6.37 12.34 3.74
C MET A 198 4.93 12.82 3.78
N ILE A 199 4.20 12.40 4.81
CA ILE A 199 2.78 12.73 5.03
C ILE A 199 2.73 13.96 5.94
N PRO A 200 2.18 15.11 5.48
CA PRO A 200 2.12 16.35 6.26
C PRO A 200 1.02 16.35 7.32
N PHE A 201 1.26 17.05 8.43
CA PHE A 201 0.32 17.23 9.54
C PHE A 201 -0.01 18.70 9.85
N CYS A 202 0.30 19.62 8.94
CA CYS A 202 0.00 21.04 9.11
C CYS A 202 -1.45 21.34 8.76
N LEU A 203 -2.17 22.07 9.63
CA LEU A 203 -3.56 22.47 9.38
C LEU A 203 -3.68 23.85 8.72
N PHE A 204 -2.65 24.70 8.83
CA PHE A 204 -2.71 26.10 8.37
C PHE A 204 -2.62 26.24 6.84
N ILE A 205 -1.74 25.48 6.21
CA ILE A 205 -1.55 25.40 4.76
C ILE A 205 -1.52 23.94 4.34
N ASP A 206 -1.74 23.65 3.06
CA ASP A 206 -1.44 22.34 2.49
C ASP A 206 0.04 22.27 2.05
N PRO A 207 0.91 21.54 2.77
CA PRO A 207 2.29 21.32 2.35
C PRO A 207 2.39 20.26 1.24
N GLY A 208 1.32 19.49 1.00
CA GLY A 208 1.20 18.31 0.15
C GLY A 208 2.08 17.15 0.60
N ILE A 209 1.74 15.96 0.09
CA ILE A 209 2.55 14.77 0.30
C ILE A 209 3.82 14.90 -0.52
N GLN A 210 4.97 14.69 0.12
CA GLN A 210 6.25 14.81 -0.55
C GLN A 210 6.85 13.43 -0.81
N VAL A 211 7.39 13.25 -2.00
CA VAL A 211 8.14 12.04 -2.35
C VAL A 211 9.59 12.41 -2.58
N ARG A 212 10.52 11.56 -2.10
CA ARG A 212 11.96 11.75 -2.30
C ARG A 212 12.62 10.43 -2.69
N LYS A 213 13.57 10.51 -3.62
CA LYS A 213 14.51 9.43 -3.94
C LYS A 213 15.92 10.00 -3.94
N ASN A 214 16.79 9.35 -3.20
CA ASN A 214 18.22 9.62 -3.17
C ASN A 214 18.99 8.39 -3.68
N SER A 215 20.06 8.63 -4.42
CA SER A 215 21.02 7.63 -4.88
C SER A 215 22.42 8.10 -4.54
N ASN A 216 23.14 7.33 -3.73
CA ASN A 216 24.52 7.66 -3.30
C ASN A 216 24.65 9.09 -2.73
N GLY A 217 23.64 9.53 -1.98
CA GLY A 217 23.58 10.85 -1.34
C GLY A 217 23.13 11.99 -2.26
N GLN A 218 22.89 11.73 -3.54
CA GLN A 218 22.36 12.72 -4.48
C GLN A 218 20.84 12.56 -4.63
N GLN A 219 20.12 13.68 -4.58
CA GLN A 219 18.68 13.69 -4.76
C GLN A 219 18.33 13.53 -6.24
N GLU A 220 17.67 12.44 -6.60
CA GLU A 220 17.17 12.18 -7.95
C GLU A 220 15.72 12.62 -8.13
N ILE A 221 14.89 12.41 -7.10
CA ILE A 221 13.48 12.81 -7.10
C ILE A 221 13.23 13.59 -5.82
N TYR A 222 12.60 14.75 -5.97
CA TYR A 222 11.89 15.42 -4.90
C TYR A 222 10.72 16.15 -5.52
N ASN A 223 9.51 15.79 -5.11
CA ASN A 223 8.30 16.44 -5.61
C ASN A 223 7.25 16.53 -4.51
N LYS A 224 6.39 17.54 -4.63
CA LYS A 224 5.14 17.68 -3.89
C LYS A 224 4.02 17.11 -4.76
N ILE A 225 3.20 16.24 -4.19
CA ILE A 225 1.94 15.78 -4.76
C ILE A 225 0.85 16.59 -4.08
N GLU A 226 0.10 17.36 -4.87
CA GLU A 226 -1.02 18.15 -4.38
C GLU A 226 -2.19 17.23 -4.10
N ASN A 227 -2.46 17.03 -2.82
CA ASN A 227 -3.59 16.31 -2.29
C ASN A 227 -3.79 16.84 -0.86
N ASP A 228 -4.86 17.60 -0.63
CA ASP A 228 -5.11 18.23 0.66
C ASP A 228 -5.74 17.20 1.61
N ILE A 229 -4.90 16.66 2.49
CA ILE A 229 -5.27 15.60 3.42
C ILE A 229 -5.68 16.13 4.80
N ARG A 230 -5.91 17.44 4.95
CA ARG A 230 -6.17 18.05 6.27
C ARG A 230 -7.41 17.49 6.96
N ASP A 231 -8.43 17.08 6.21
CA ASP A 231 -9.62 16.44 6.78
C ASP A 231 -9.34 15.00 7.23
N VAL A 232 -8.42 14.30 6.55
CA VAL A 232 -7.99 12.93 6.89
C VAL A 232 -7.19 12.91 8.19
N ILE A 233 -6.17 13.76 8.30
CA ILE A 233 -5.21 13.75 9.43
C ILE A 233 -5.80 14.23 10.76
N GLN A 234 -6.99 14.84 10.74
CA GLN A 234 -7.72 15.24 11.95
C GLN A 234 -8.46 14.07 12.61
N ASN A 235 -8.60 12.95 11.90
CA ASN A 235 -9.25 11.74 12.37
C ASN A 235 -8.24 10.59 12.45
N GLN A 236 -8.68 9.45 12.99
CA GLN A 236 -7.97 8.20 12.73
C GLN A 236 -8.12 7.84 11.25
N PHE A 237 -7.03 7.41 10.62
CA PHE A 237 -7.03 6.97 9.23
C PHE A 237 -6.11 5.77 9.03
N HIS A 238 -6.37 5.02 7.97
CA HIS A 238 -5.58 3.85 7.60
C HIS A 238 -4.52 4.24 6.56
N VAL A 239 -3.31 3.70 6.68
CA VAL A 239 -2.24 3.88 5.70
C VAL A 239 -1.96 2.54 5.04
N SER A 240 -2.14 2.45 3.73
CA SER A 240 -1.75 1.28 2.94
C SER A 240 -0.63 1.64 1.99
N VAL A 241 0.35 0.76 1.84
CA VAL A 241 1.50 0.93 0.95
C VAL A 241 1.70 -0.33 0.14
N ALA A 242 1.87 -0.19 -1.17
CA ALA A 242 2.27 -1.28 -2.06
C ALA A 242 3.62 -0.99 -2.69
N VAL A 243 4.55 -1.92 -2.50
CA VAL A 243 5.88 -1.93 -3.12
C VAL A 243 5.88 -2.99 -4.21
N ASN A 244 6.10 -2.56 -5.45
CA ASN A 244 6.23 -3.44 -6.61
C ASN A 244 7.56 -3.13 -7.32
N LYS A 245 8.64 -3.78 -6.88
CA LYS A 245 10.02 -3.56 -7.35
C LYS A 245 10.47 -2.10 -7.18
N THR A 246 10.21 -1.27 -8.19
CA THR A 246 10.61 0.16 -8.20
C THR A 246 9.41 1.11 -8.03
N ARG A 247 8.18 0.61 -8.20
CA ARG A 247 6.95 1.36 -8.05
C ARG A 247 6.53 1.37 -6.58
N LEU A 248 6.21 2.55 -6.09
CA LEU A 248 5.62 2.74 -4.77
C LEU A 248 4.25 3.37 -4.95
N ARG A 249 3.25 2.78 -4.29
CA ARG A 249 1.92 3.35 -4.15
C ARG A 249 1.57 3.49 -2.68
N VAL A 250 0.89 4.58 -2.33
CA VAL A 250 0.39 4.84 -0.98
C VAL A 250 -1.06 5.27 -1.08
N TRP A 251 -1.88 4.72 -0.18
CA TRP A 251 -3.26 5.11 0.04
C TRP A 251 -3.41 5.62 1.45
N LEU A 252 -4.19 6.69 1.61
CA LEU A 252 -4.68 7.15 2.90
C LEU A 252 -6.18 6.90 2.90
N ASN A 253 -6.65 6.06 3.82
CA ASN A 253 -7.93 5.38 3.69
C ASN A 253 -8.04 4.73 2.29
N GLU A 254 -9.10 5.03 1.56
CA GLU A 254 -9.37 4.45 0.24
C GLU A 254 -8.84 5.30 -0.92
N GLU A 255 -8.25 6.46 -0.63
CA GLU A 255 -7.73 7.36 -1.64
C GLU A 255 -6.27 7.07 -1.95
N LYS A 256 -5.95 6.79 -3.23
CA LYS A 256 -4.57 6.63 -3.70
C LYS A 256 -3.90 7.99 -3.80
N THR A 257 -3.06 8.31 -2.82
CA THR A 257 -2.41 9.62 -2.72
C THR A 257 -1.02 9.65 -3.36
N VAL A 258 -0.35 8.51 -3.50
CA VAL A 258 0.95 8.39 -4.17
C VAL A 258 0.93 7.23 -5.15
N ASP A 259 1.39 7.47 -6.38
CA ASP A 259 1.68 6.43 -7.36
C ASP A 259 2.88 6.85 -8.22
N VAL A 260 4.07 6.34 -7.90
CA VAL A 260 5.31 6.73 -8.57
C VAL A 260 6.05 5.48 -9.05
N PRO A 261 6.07 5.20 -10.38
CA PRO A 261 6.61 3.97 -10.95
C PRO A 261 8.08 3.66 -10.66
N ARG A 262 8.91 4.66 -10.39
CA ARG A 262 10.36 4.50 -10.17
C ARG A 262 10.87 5.26 -8.96
N LEU A 263 10.03 5.35 -7.92
CA LEU A 263 10.41 6.05 -6.69
C LEU A 263 11.43 5.25 -5.88
N LEU A 264 11.36 3.93 -5.91
CA LEU A 264 12.28 3.07 -5.16
C LEU A 264 13.54 2.77 -5.96
N ASN A 265 14.64 2.70 -5.24
CA ASN A 265 15.88 2.15 -5.76
C ASN A 265 15.75 0.62 -5.89
N GLU A 266 16.01 0.09 -7.08
CA GLU A 266 15.78 -1.34 -7.38
C GLU A 266 16.57 -2.26 -6.42
N GLY A 267 15.86 -3.14 -5.72
CA GLY A 267 16.44 -4.06 -4.73
C GLY A 267 17.02 -3.37 -3.48
N LYS A 268 16.70 -2.08 -3.26
CA LYS A 268 17.20 -1.27 -2.14
C LYS A 268 16.10 -0.79 -1.19
N ALA A 269 14.84 -1.18 -1.40
CA ALA A 269 13.75 -0.95 -0.44
C ALA A 269 13.59 -2.16 0.48
N SER A 270 14.67 -2.52 1.18
CA SER A 270 14.79 -3.78 1.93
C SER A 270 14.36 -3.69 3.40
N TYR A 271 14.28 -2.47 3.93
CA TYR A 271 13.84 -2.19 5.28
C TYR A 271 12.91 -0.98 5.24
N PHE A 272 11.86 -1.05 6.06
CA PHE A 272 10.90 0.03 6.25
C PHE A 272 11.11 0.68 7.61
N LYS A 273 10.99 2.00 7.68
CA LYS A 273 11.11 2.76 8.93
C LYS A 273 10.12 3.90 8.96
N LEU A 274 9.71 4.28 10.17
CA LEU A 274 8.92 5.47 10.41
C LEU A 274 9.80 6.54 11.06
N TYR A 275 9.60 7.80 10.67
CA TYR A 275 10.32 8.92 11.24
C TYR A 275 9.40 10.15 11.35
N PRO A 276 8.75 10.38 12.51
CA PRO A 276 8.07 11.64 12.78
C PRO A 276 9.09 12.77 12.88
N ARG A 277 8.75 13.94 12.32
CA ARG A 277 9.54 15.16 12.51
C ARG A 277 8.62 16.38 12.56
N GLY A 278 9.07 17.44 13.24
CA GLY A 278 8.41 18.74 13.25
C GLY A 278 7.22 18.87 14.20
N PHE A 279 6.91 17.83 14.99
CA PHE A 279 5.89 17.87 16.04
C PHE A 279 6.42 18.50 17.34
N ASN A 280 5.52 19.01 18.17
CA ASN A 280 5.78 19.41 19.55
C ASN A 280 5.25 18.35 20.51
N ASP A 281 6.11 17.45 20.98
CA ASP A 281 5.73 16.31 21.84
C ASP A 281 5.02 16.70 23.15
N ASN A 282 5.11 17.96 23.59
CA ASN A 282 4.39 18.44 24.78
C ASN A 282 2.89 18.66 24.54
N SER A 283 2.47 18.84 23.28
CA SER A 283 1.09 19.19 22.92
C SER A 283 0.52 18.39 21.77
N GLU A 284 1.38 17.74 20.97
CA GLU A 284 1.03 17.00 19.77
C GLU A 284 1.51 15.57 19.92
N GLN A 285 0.65 14.61 19.60
CA GLN A 285 0.95 13.17 19.69
C GLN A 285 0.72 12.53 18.33
N LEU A 286 1.63 11.65 17.92
CA LEU A 286 1.47 10.81 16.73
C LEU A 286 1.49 9.36 17.17
N LEU A 287 0.44 8.62 16.83
CA LEU A 287 0.21 7.26 17.29
C LEU A 287 -0.02 6.32 16.11
N ILE A 288 0.47 5.09 16.23
CA ILE A 288 0.17 4.01 15.28
C ILE A 288 -0.35 2.76 15.99
N THR A 289 -1.13 1.94 15.28
CA THR A 289 -1.51 0.59 15.70
C THR A 289 -1.72 -0.33 14.49
N ASN A 290 -1.98 -1.61 14.74
CA ASN A 290 -2.27 -2.63 13.73
C ASN A 290 -1.23 -2.67 12.59
N PHE A 291 0.05 -2.52 12.94
CA PHE A 291 1.13 -2.50 11.97
C PHE A 291 1.34 -3.88 11.35
N LYS A 292 1.41 -3.93 10.03
CA LYS A 292 1.53 -5.17 9.27
C LYS A 292 2.45 -4.95 8.07
N ILE A 293 3.34 -5.91 7.83
CA ILE A 293 4.05 -6.06 6.56
C ILE A 293 3.76 -7.46 6.04
N ALA A 294 3.38 -7.57 4.77
CA ALA A 294 3.10 -8.85 4.13
C ALA A 294 3.80 -8.97 2.76
N GLU A 295 4.21 -10.18 2.40
CA GLU A 295 4.79 -10.50 1.10
C GLU A 295 3.79 -10.20 -0.04
N GLY A 296 4.27 -9.59 -1.12
CA GLY A 296 3.50 -8.67 -1.97
C GLY A 296 2.24 -9.17 -2.68
N GLY A 297 1.47 -8.16 -3.11
CA GLY A 297 0.15 -8.21 -3.76
C GLY A 297 0.05 -9.25 -4.86
N VAL A 298 -0.63 -10.34 -4.49
CA VAL A 298 -0.83 -11.52 -5.29
C VAL A 298 -1.70 -11.18 -6.51
N ASP A 299 -1.34 -11.72 -7.67
CA ASP A 299 -2.30 -11.86 -8.76
C ASP A 299 -3.31 -12.94 -8.35
N LEU A 300 -4.31 -12.54 -7.56
CA LEU A 300 -5.31 -13.45 -6.98
C LEU A 300 -6.08 -14.14 -8.10
N ARG A 301 -6.28 -13.45 -9.23
CA ARG A 301 -6.86 -14.02 -10.44
C ARG A 301 -6.00 -15.17 -10.96
N ASN A 302 -4.70 -14.96 -11.15
CA ASN A 302 -3.81 -16.03 -11.60
C ASN A 302 -3.81 -17.21 -10.62
N LYS A 303 -3.65 -16.98 -9.31
CA LYS A 303 -3.71 -18.07 -8.30
C LYS A 303 -5.01 -18.86 -8.38
N LEU A 304 -6.16 -18.18 -8.42
CA LEU A 304 -7.45 -18.88 -8.52
C LEU A 304 -7.58 -19.70 -9.80
N LEU A 305 -7.05 -19.20 -10.93
CA LEU A 305 -7.11 -19.89 -12.21
C LEU A 305 -6.11 -21.05 -12.32
N THR A 306 -4.90 -20.93 -11.76
CA THR A 306 -3.83 -21.92 -11.92
C THR A 306 -3.74 -22.90 -10.76
N GLU A 307 -3.92 -22.43 -9.53
CA GLU A 307 -3.81 -23.23 -8.31
C GLU A 307 -5.17 -23.74 -7.82
N GLY A 308 -6.27 -23.15 -8.32
CA GLY A 308 -7.64 -23.54 -7.96
C GLY A 308 -8.11 -23.00 -6.63
N SER A 309 -7.25 -22.37 -5.83
CA SER A 309 -7.63 -21.72 -4.58
C SER A 309 -6.63 -20.63 -4.19
N PHE A 310 -7.06 -19.67 -3.40
CA PHE A 310 -6.16 -18.79 -2.65
C PHE A 310 -6.79 -18.37 -1.31
N SER A 311 -5.94 -17.96 -0.37
CA SER A 311 -6.36 -17.43 0.93
C SER A 311 -5.84 -16.01 1.09
N THR A 312 -6.62 -15.15 1.74
CA THR A 312 -6.24 -13.76 2.00
C THR A 312 -6.65 -13.30 3.39
N THR A 313 -5.79 -12.54 4.05
CA THR A 313 -6.06 -11.79 5.30
C THR A 313 -6.57 -10.38 5.00
N GLY A 314 -6.76 -10.04 3.72
CA GLY A 314 -7.14 -8.71 3.25
C GLY A 314 -8.63 -8.42 3.23
N ILE A 315 -9.47 -9.38 3.58
CA ILE A 315 -10.89 -9.12 3.83
C ILE A 315 -11.04 -8.80 5.32
N LEU A 316 -11.15 -7.52 5.62
CA LEU A 316 -11.24 -6.99 6.97
C LEU A 316 -12.69 -6.81 7.40
N PHE A 317 -12.93 -7.02 8.69
CA PHE A 317 -14.23 -6.84 9.32
C PHE A 317 -14.10 -6.00 10.58
N ASP A 318 -15.19 -5.38 11.02
CA ASP A 318 -15.26 -4.83 12.36
C ASP A 318 -15.08 -5.94 13.42
N SER A 319 -14.59 -5.55 14.60
CA SER A 319 -14.32 -6.50 15.67
C SER A 319 -15.62 -7.23 16.08
N GLY A 320 -15.56 -8.56 16.14
CA GLY A 320 -16.72 -9.41 16.43
C GLY A 320 -17.87 -9.34 15.40
N SER A 321 -17.63 -8.74 14.23
CA SER A 321 -18.66 -8.43 13.23
C SER A 321 -18.38 -9.11 11.88
N ASP A 322 -19.42 -9.13 11.05
CA ASP A 322 -19.45 -9.53 9.64
C ASP A 322 -19.61 -8.33 8.68
N VAL A 323 -19.59 -7.11 9.21
CA VAL A 323 -19.52 -5.87 8.44
C VAL A 323 -18.12 -5.73 7.82
N ILE A 324 -18.06 -5.77 6.48
CA ILE A 324 -16.82 -5.65 5.71
C ILE A 324 -16.34 -4.20 5.74
N LYS A 325 -15.06 -4.02 6.06
CA LYS A 325 -14.45 -2.69 6.04
C LYS A 325 -14.03 -2.26 4.63
N PRO A 326 -14.03 -0.95 4.32
CA PRO A 326 -13.62 -0.40 3.03
C PRO A 326 -12.27 -0.88 2.48
N GLU A 327 -11.31 -1.14 3.36
CA GLU A 327 -9.96 -1.62 3.03
C GLU A 327 -9.98 -3.02 2.37
N SER A 328 -11.12 -3.71 2.37
CA SER A 328 -11.31 -4.99 1.70
C SER A 328 -11.63 -4.86 0.21
N TYR A 329 -12.03 -3.68 -0.26
CA TYR A 329 -12.61 -3.54 -1.60
C TYR A 329 -11.63 -3.78 -2.74
N GLY A 330 -10.34 -3.48 -2.55
CA GLY A 330 -9.34 -3.80 -3.58
C GLY A 330 -9.24 -5.31 -3.82
N VAL A 331 -9.30 -6.11 -2.74
CA VAL A 331 -9.36 -7.58 -2.83
C VAL A 331 -10.65 -8.04 -3.50
N LEU A 332 -11.81 -7.52 -3.07
CA LEU A 332 -13.10 -7.86 -3.65
C LEU A 332 -13.16 -7.55 -5.15
N LYS A 333 -12.59 -6.41 -5.55
CA LYS A 333 -12.48 -6.00 -6.95
C LYS A 333 -11.64 -6.99 -7.76
N THR A 334 -10.45 -7.35 -7.28
CA THR A 334 -9.62 -8.35 -7.96
C THR A 334 -10.32 -9.71 -8.09
N ILE A 335 -11.10 -10.11 -7.08
CA ILE A 335 -11.90 -11.34 -7.14
C ILE A 335 -13.01 -11.23 -8.17
N ALA A 336 -13.76 -10.13 -8.17
CA ALA A 336 -14.80 -9.88 -9.15
C ALA A 336 -14.23 -9.88 -10.58
N GLU A 337 -13.07 -9.23 -10.79
CA GLU A 337 -12.34 -9.25 -12.05
C GLU A 337 -11.89 -10.67 -12.42
N ALA A 338 -11.43 -11.49 -11.47
CA ALA A 338 -11.07 -12.90 -11.68
C ALA A 338 -12.28 -13.74 -12.13
N LEU A 339 -13.43 -13.51 -11.49
CA LEU A 339 -14.69 -14.15 -11.79
C LEU A 339 -15.22 -13.73 -13.16
N GLY A 340 -15.13 -12.45 -13.52
CA GLY A 340 -15.51 -11.87 -14.81
C GLY A 340 -16.87 -12.37 -15.36
N ASP A 341 -17.00 -12.39 -16.68
CA ASP A 341 -18.15 -12.98 -17.40
C ASP A 341 -18.01 -14.50 -17.64
N GLY A 342 -16.99 -15.14 -17.06
CA GLY A 342 -16.70 -16.55 -17.28
C GLY A 342 -17.58 -17.50 -16.46
N GLU A 343 -17.44 -18.80 -16.74
CA GLU A 343 -18.14 -19.88 -16.01
C GLU A 343 -17.48 -20.27 -14.68
N LEU A 344 -16.55 -19.46 -14.17
CA LEU A 344 -15.85 -19.78 -12.93
C LEU A 344 -16.81 -19.70 -11.74
N ASN A 345 -16.98 -20.84 -11.08
CA ASN A 345 -17.70 -20.97 -9.82
C ASN A 345 -16.71 -21.09 -8.66
N ILE A 346 -17.08 -20.52 -7.52
CA ILE A 346 -16.24 -20.54 -6.33
C ILE A 346 -17.02 -20.89 -5.06
N GLN A 347 -16.29 -21.41 -4.09
CA GLN A 347 -16.66 -21.49 -2.69
C GLN A 347 -15.85 -20.48 -1.89
N ILE A 348 -16.52 -19.68 -1.07
CA ILE A 348 -15.91 -18.74 -0.13
C ILE A 348 -15.94 -19.36 1.26
N ILE A 349 -14.79 -19.47 1.91
CA ILE A 349 -14.66 -20.11 3.21
C ILE A 349 -14.13 -19.08 4.22
N GLY A 350 -14.91 -18.81 5.26
CA GLY A 350 -14.50 -17.94 6.37
C GLY A 350 -13.75 -18.71 7.46
N HIS A 351 -12.74 -18.09 8.05
CA HIS A 351 -11.99 -18.60 9.20
C HIS A 351 -11.85 -17.54 10.30
N THR A 352 -11.73 -17.99 11.54
CA THR A 352 -11.42 -17.15 12.70
C THR A 352 -10.10 -17.60 13.33
N ASP A 353 -9.57 -16.78 14.23
CA ASP A 353 -8.64 -17.27 15.25
C ASP A 353 -9.41 -18.04 16.34
N SER A 354 -8.69 -18.45 17.39
CA SER A 354 -9.28 -19.18 18.51
C SER A 354 -9.74 -18.29 19.67
N ASP A 355 -9.91 -16.98 19.46
CA ASP A 355 -10.45 -16.11 20.51
C ASP A 355 -11.98 -16.19 20.53
N GLY A 356 -12.55 -16.47 21.70
CA GLY A 356 -14.00 -16.63 21.87
C GLY A 356 -14.46 -18.09 21.88
N GLU A 357 -15.78 -18.29 21.97
CA GLU A 357 -16.36 -19.64 22.01
C GLU A 357 -16.39 -20.28 20.61
N THR A 358 -16.06 -21.57 20.51
CA THR A 358 -16.03 -22.31 19.24
C THR A 358 -17.33 -22.19 18.43
N ALA A 359 -18.49 -22.24 19.10
CA ALA A 359 -19.79 -22.10 18.45
C ALA A 359 -20.02 -20.68 17.88
N PHE A 360 -19.57 -19.66 18.60
CA PHE A 360 -19.60 -18.28 18.14
C PHE A 360 -18.66 -18.08 16.93
N ASN A 361 -17.44 -18.61 17.01
CA ASN A 361 -16.46 -18.56 15.92
C ASN A 361 -16.95 -19.26 14.66
N GLN A 362 -17.63 -20.40 14.78
CA GLN A 362 -18.27 -21.07 13.66
C GLN A 362 -19.31 -20.16 12.99
N GLN A 363 -20.26 -19.61 13.76
CA GLN A 363 -21.30 -18.73 13.23
C GLN A 363 -20.71 -17.45 12.60
N LEU A 364 -19.72 -16.84 13.25
CA LEU A 364 -19.06 -15.63 12.75
C LEU A 364 -18.37 -15.89 11.42
N SER A 365 -17.68 -17.03 11.28
CA SER A 365 -17.00 -17.40 10.04
C SER A 365 -17.97 -17.62 8.86
N GLU A 366 -19.15 -18.22 9.13
CA GLU A 366 -20.21 -18.42 8.13
C GLU A 366 -20.81 -17.08 7.69
N LYS A 367 -21.11 -16.19 8.64
CA LYS A 367 -21.61 -14.85 8.37
C LYS A 367 -20.63 -14.03 7.53
N ARG A 368 -19.35 -14.04 7.90
CA ARG A 368 -18.30 -13.36 7.13
C ARG A 368 -18.22 -13.84 5.68
N ALA A 369 -18.26 -15.15 5.44
CA ALA A 369 -18.30 -15.69 4.08
C ALA A 369 -19.56 -15.25 3.31
N ALA A 370 -20.72 -15.22 3.98
CA ALA A 370 -21.97 -14.74 3.41
C ALA A 370 -21.95 -13.23 3.09
N SER A 371 -21.32 -12.40 3.93
CA SER A 371 -21.12 -10.98 3.67
C SER A 371 -20.25 -10.75 2.43
N VAL A 372 -19.16 -11.51 2.28
CA VAL A 372 -18.29 -11.42 1.09
C VAL A 372 -19.06 -11.78 -0.18
N LYS A 373 -19.82 -12.89 -0.15
CA LYS A 373 -20.72 -13.26 -1.26
C LYS A 373 -21.69 -12.12 -1.57
N SER A 374 -22.36 -11.60 -0.56
CA SER A 374 -23.34 -10.51 -0.71
C SER A 374 -22.70 -9.30 -1.38
N LYS A 375 -21.46 -8.97 -1.02
CA LYS A 375 -20.75 -7.83 -1.58
C LYS A 375 -20.35 -8.03 -3.04
N LEU A 376 -19.84 -9.21 -3.40
CA LEU A 376 -19.53 -9.56 -4.79
C LEU A 376 -20.79 -9.52 -5.68
N VAL A 377 -21.94 -9.92 -5.14
CA VAL A 377 -23.22 -9.89 -5.88
C VAL A 377 -23.71 -8.46 -6.05
N GLN A 378 -23.78 -7.69 -4.95
CA GLN A 378 -24.43 -6.38 -4.92
C GLN A 378 -23.59 -5.30 -5.62
N ASP A 379 -22.29 -5.27 -5.37
CA ASP A 379 -21.44 -4.16 -5.83
C ASP A 379 -20.74 -4.45 -7.16
N PHE A 380 -20.52 -5.74 -7.46
CA PHE A 380 -19.76 -6.17 -8.64
C PHE A 380 -20.60 -6.97 -9.64
N GLY A 381 -21.89 -7.20 -9.35
CA GLY A 381 -22.82 -7.86 -10.28
C GLY A 381 -22.55 -9.35 -10.52
N ILE A 382 -21.77 -10.02 -9.67
CA ILE A 382 -21.51 -11.45 -9.82
C ILE A 382 -22.78 -12.24 -9.53
N SER A 383 -23.12 -13.20 -10.39
CA SER A 383 -24.28 -14.08 -10.18
C SER A 383 -24.14 -14.88 -8.89
N ALA A 384 -25.16 -14.80 -8.02
CA ALA A 384 -25.18 -15.49 -6.73
C ALA A 384 -25.13 -17.02 -6.84
N GLN A 385 -25.51 -17.58 -8.00
CA GLN A 385 -25.46 -19.01 -8.31
C GLN A 385 -24.03 -19.52 -8.49
N ARG A 386 -23.09 -18.62 -8.82
CA ARG A 386 -21.67 -18.95 -9.01
C ARG A 386 -20.87 -18.99 -7.72
N ILE A 387 -21.48 -18.62 -6.59
CA ILE A 387 -20.81 -18.47 -5.31
C ILE A 387 -21.51 -19.32 -4.26
N THR A 388 -20.78 -20.27 -3.67
CA THR A 388 -21.18 -20.96 -2.44
C THR A 388 -20.37 -20.44 -1.25
N THR A 389 -20.88 -20.63 -0.03
CA THR A 389 -20.20 -20.13 1.19
C THR A 389 -20.13 -21.24 2.24
N SER A 390 -19.06 -21.24 3.04
CA SER A 390 -18.88 -22.09 4.22
C SER A 390 -18.16 -21.29 5.31
N GLY A 391 -18.38 -21.65 6.58
CA GLY A 391 -17.52 -21.24 7.67
C GLY A 391 -16.78 -22.43 8.27
N LYS A 392 -15.57 -22.21 8.78
CA LYS A 392 -14.77 -23.23 9.47
C LYS A 392 -14.39 -22.84 10.90
N GLY A 393 -14.83 -21.67 11.37
CA GLY A 393 -14.41 -21.10 12.65
C GLY A 393 -12.90 -21.18 12.82
N GLU A 394 -12.48 -21.70 13.97
CA GLU A 394 -11.09 -21.91 14.35
C GLU A 394 -10.54 -23.31 14.00
N SER A 395 -11.35 -24.17 13.35
CA SER A 395 -11.04 -25.61 13.18
C SER A 395 -9.89 -25.92 12.21
N LEU A 396 -9.53 -24.96 11.35
CA LEU A 396 -8.47 -25.10 10.34
C LEU A 396 -7.47 -23.92 10.44
N PRO A 397 -6.65 -23.86 11.50
CA PRO A 397 -5.63 -22.84 11.66
C PRO A 397 -4.47 -23.08 10.67
N VAL A 398 -3.89 -21.99 10.17
CA VAL A 398 -2.71 -21.98 9.28
C VAL A 398 -1.46 -21.45 9.98
N ALA A 399 -1.63 -20.88 11.17
CA ALA A 399 -0.57 -20.41 12.06
C ALA A 399 -0.95 -20.65 13.52
N SER A 400 0.00 -20.41 14.44
CA SER A 400 -0.27 -20.53 15.88
C SER A 400 -1.38 -19.57 16.31
N ASN A 401 -2.22 -19.98 17.27
CA ASN A 401 -3.16 -19.07 17.94
C ASN A 401 -2.59 -18.51 19.25
N ASP A 402 -1.34 -18.82 19.59
CA ASP A 402 -0.74 -18.39 20.86
C ASP A 402 -0.21 -16.94 20.78
N ASP A 403 -0.03 -16.41 19.57
CA ASP A 403 0.50 -15.06 19.35
C ASP A 403 -0.35 -14.25 18.36
N ALA A 404 -0.21 -12.92 18.44
CA ALA A 404 -1.02 -11.99 17.66
C ALA A 404 -0.82 -12.12 16.14
N ALA A 405 0.40 -12.48 15.68
CA ALA A 405 0.71 -12.60 14.26
C ALA A 405 0.06 -13.85 13.67
N GLY A 406 0.13 -14.98 14.37
CA GLY A 406 -0.53 -16.20 13.96
C GLY A 406 -2.06 -16.10 14.00
N LYS A 407 -2.63 -15.45 15.03
CA LYS A 407 -4.05 -15.09 15.05
C LYS A 407 -4.46 -14.22 13.85
N ALA A 408 -3.65 -13.20 13.52
CA ALA A 408 -3.89 -12.36 12.34
C ALA A 408 -3.85 -13.15 11.03
N GLN A 409 -2.99 -14.17 10.93
CA GLN A 409 -2.94 -15.07 9.78
C GLN A 409 -4.14 -16.03 9.72
N ASN A 410 -4.68 -16.45 10.88
CA ASN A 410 -5.84 -17.35 10.96
C ASN A 410 -7.17 -16.66 10.62
N ARG A 411 -7.32 -15.37 10.97
CA ARG A 411 -8.43 -14.51 10.55
C ARG A 411 -8.33 -14.20 9.05
N ARG A 412 -8.87 -15.10 8.23
CA ARG A 412 -8.72 -15.06 6.77
C ARG A 412 -9.99 -15.54 6.06
N VAL A 413 -10.05 -15.25 4.78
CA VAL A 413 -11.05 -15.78 3.85
C VAL A 413 -10.35 -16.54 2.74
N GLU A 414 -10.83 -17.75 2.45
CA GLU A 414 -10.34 -18.60 1.38
C GLU A 414 -11.35 -18.65 0.23
N PHE A 415 -10.84 -18.66 -0.99
CA PHE A 415 -11.61 -18.76 -2.22
C PHE A 415 -11.14 -19.99 -2.98
N VAL A 416 -12.06 -20.92 -3.23
CA VAL A 416 -11.78 -22.22 -3.84
C VAL A 416 -12.63 -22.38 -5.08
N LYS A 417 -12.04 -22.75 -6.22
CA LYS A 417 -12.74 -23.10 -7.46
C LYS A 417 -13.52 -24.40 -7.26
N ILE A 418 -14.77 -24.44 -7.72
CA ILE A 418 -15.66 -25.61 -7.63
C ILE A 418 -16.14 -26.10 -8.99
#